data_AF-A0A497EK68-F1
#
_entry.id   AF-A0A497EK68-F1
#
_cell.length_a   1.000
_cell.length_b   1.000
_cell.length_c   1.000
_cell.angle_alpha   90.00
_cell.angle_beta   90.00
_cell.angle_gamma   90.00
#
_symmetry.space_group_name_H-M   'P 1'
#
loop_
_entity.id
_entity.type
_entity.pdbx_description
1 polymer ?
#
loop_
_entity_poly.entity_id
_entity_poly.type
_entity_poly.pdbx_seq_one_letter_code
_entity_poly.pdbx_strand_id
1 'polypeptide(L)'
;MLIEKQSIARILIDVLRGKGTPQVNVDILIDGALKNKVLLHLLRVLNIQGSLRKQQESAMEKVISVVQTISKLLENYDYAFFKLIKPVKYVPADVDLLVNAQQVKEVTREVVKLGYRVVAKDPYCITLMKGGR
;
A
#
# COMPACT_ATOMS: atom_id res chain seq x y z
N MET A 1 -14.27 26.55 -29.24
CA MET A 1 -14.33 25.22 -28.60
C MET A 1 -13.17 25.15 -27.60
N LEU A 2 -13.42 25.40 -26.32
CA LEU A 2 -12.38 25.33 -25.29
C LEU A 2 -12.06 23.85 -25.06
N ILE A 3 -10.86 23.42 -25.44
CA ILE A 3 -10.32 22.13 -25.00
C ILE A 3 -10.06 22.31 -23.50
N GLU A 4 -10.92 21.73 -22.66
CA GLU A 4 -10.64 21.66 -21.22
C GLU A 4 -9.29 20.99 -21.02
N LYS A 5 -8.35 21.73 -20.41
CA LYS A 5 -7.06 21.20 -19.99
C LYS A 5 -7.35 20.06 -19.02
N GLN A 6 -7.26 18.80 -19.48
CA GLN A 6 -7.41 17.65 -18.59
C GLN A 6 -6.28 17.67 -17.57
N SER A 7 -6.63 17.56 -16.29
CA SER A 7 -5.64 17.45 -15.23
C SER A 7 -4.90 16.11 -15.35
N ILE A 8 -3.62 16.09 -14.98
CA ILE A 8 -2.81 14.87 -14.95
C ILE A 8 -3.49 13.76 -14.13
N ALA A 9 -4.17 14.13 -13.03
CA ALA A 9 -4.93 13.19 -12.21
C ALA A 9 -6.07 12.53 -13.00
N ARG A 10 -6.80 13.29 -13.84
CA ARG A 10 -7.87 12.73 -14.68
C ARG A 10 -7.32 11.76 -15.71
N ILE A 11 -6.23 12.14 -16.37
CA ILE A 11 -5.54 11.30 -17.37
C ILE A 11 -5.04 10.01 -16.71
N LEU A 12 -4.43 10.10 -15.52
CA LEU A 12 -4.00 8.94 -14.75
C LEU A 12 -5.18 8.02 -14.41
N ILE A 13 -6.31 8.54 -13.97
CA ILE A 13 -7.52 7.74 -13.69
C ILE A 13 -7.99 7.00 -14.94
N ASP A 14 -8.02 7.66 -16.10
CA ASP A 14 -8.49 7.05 -17.33
C ASP A 14 -7.53 5.95 -17.81
N VAL A 15 -6.22 6.19 -17.73
CA VAL A 15 -5.19 5.16 -17.99
C VAL A 15 -5.36 3.96 -17.05
N LEU A 16 -5.51 4.18 -15.73
CA LEU A 16 -5.70 3.09 -14.76
C LEU A 16 -6.99 2.29 -14.99
N ARG A 17 -8.00 2.90 -15.61
CA ARG A 17 -9.24 2.22 -16.03
C ARG A 17 -9.11 1.50 -17.38
N GLY A 18 -7.94 1.53 -18.02
CA GLY A 18 -7.71 0.98 -19.36
C GLY A 18 -8.34 1.82 -20.47
N LYS A 19 -8.74 3.06 -20.20
CA LYS A 19 -9.37 3.97 -21.18
C LYS A 19 -8.29 4.73 -21.94
N GLY A 20 -7.72 4.06 -22.94
CA GLY A 20 -6.85 4.68 -23.95
C GLY A 20 -5.36 4.69 -23.62
N THR A 21 -4.56 5.07 -24.62
CA THR A 21 -3.12 5.27 -24.49
C THR A 21 -2.84 6.69 -23.98
N PRO A 22 -1.86 6.86 -23.07
CA PRO A 22 -1.53 8.18 -22.55
C PRO A 22 -0.99 9.08 -23.66
N GLN A 23 -1.62 10.25 -23.86
CA GLN A 23 -1.13 11.30 -24.75
C GLN A 23 -0.18 12.29 -24.02
N VAL A 24 0.31 11.91 -22.84
CA VAL A 24 1.17 12.71 -21.98
C VAL A 24 2.47 11.97 -21.74
N ASN A 25 3.56 12.71 -21.51
CA ASN A 25 4.84 12.13 -21.11
C ASN A 25 4.64 11.14 -19.93
N VAL A 26 5.13 9.92 -20.13
CA VAL A 26 5.04 8.82 -19.17
C VAL A 26 5.68 9.18 -17.83
N ASP A 27 6.75 9.98 -17.81
CA ASP A 27 7.43 10.38 -16.58
C ASP A 27 6.52 11.22 -15.66
N ILE A 28 5.68 12.07 -16.26
CA ILE A 28 4.69 12.88 -15.52
C ILE A 28 3.62 11.96 -14.91
N LEU A 29 3.22 10.90 -15.62
CA LEU A 29 2.27 9.92 -15.11
C LEU A 29 2.88 9.04 -14.02
N ILE A 30 4.16 8.69 -14.14
CA ILE A 30 4.91 7.95 -13.11
C ILE A 30 4.98 8.77 -11.81
N ASP A 31 5.35 10.05 -11.89
CA ASP A 31 5.38 10.94 -10.73
C ASP A 31 3.99 11.10 -10.09
N GLY A 32 2.96 11.31 -10.91
CA GLY A 32 1.57 11.35 -10.44
C GLY A 32 1.14 10.04 -9.77
N ALA A 33 1.48 8.90 -10.34
CA ALA A 33 1.13 7.59 -9.78
C ALA A 33 1.89 7.27 -8.49
N LEU A 34 3.15 7.68 -8.38
CA LEU A 34 3.95 7.57 -7.15
C LEU A 34 3.29 8.34 -6.01
N LYS A 35 2.95 9.63 -6.23
CA LYS A 35 2.30 10.50 -5.23
C LYS A 35 0.95 9.95 -4.76
N ASN A 36 0.22 9.26 -5.65
CA ASN A 36 -1.06 8.64 -5.35
C ASN A 36 -0.96 7.17 -4.87
N LYS A 37 0.26 6.64 -4.70
CA LYS A 37 0.55 5.23 -4.33
C LYS A 37 0.02 4.18 -5.33
N VAL A 38 -0.29 4.55 -6.57
CA VAL A 38 -0.83 3.68 -7.63
C VAL A 38 0.21 3.30 -8.70
N LEU A 39 1.49 3.56 -8.44
CA LEU A 39 2.59 3.32 -9.38
C LEU A 39 2.61 1.89 -9.93
N LEU A 40 2.49 0.87 -9.07
CA LEU A 40 2.49 -0.52 -9.52
C LEU A 40 1.34 -0.82 -10.49
N HIS A 41 0.17 -0.23 -10.28
CA HIS A 41 -0.98 -0.39 -11.17
C HIS A 41 -0.69 0.23 -12.53
N LEU A 42 -0.18 1.47 -12.55
CA LEU A 42 0.21 2.15 -13.78
C LEU A 42 1.22 1.32 -14.58
N LEU A 43 2.28 0.84 -13.92
CA LEU A 43 3.34 0.04 -14.55
C LEU A 43 2.79 -1.26 -15.16
N ARG A 44 1.84 -1.91 -14.48
CA ARG A 44 1.17 -3.12 -14.99
C ARG A 44 0.26 -2.82 -16.19
N VAL A 45 -0.55 -1.77 -16.12
CA VAL A 45 -1.50 -1.42 -17.20
C VAL A 45 -0.79 -0.96 -18.46
N LEU A 46 0.26 -0.15 -18.33
CA LEU A 46 1.07 0.29 -19.48
C LEU A 46 2.14 -0.73 -19.90
N ASN A 47 2.17 -1.90 -19.25
CA ASN A 47 3.17 -2.95 -19.45
C ASN A 47 4.63 -2.45 -19.42
N ILE A 48 4.92 -1.44 -18.60
CA ILE A 48 6.27 -0.88 -18.43
C ILE A 48 7.12 -1.91 -17.69
N GLN A 49 8.24 -2.30 -18.28
CA GLN A 49 9.19 -3.25 -17.71
C GLN A 49 10.39 -2.53 -17.09
N GLY A 50 11.13 -3.21 -16.21
CA GLY A 50 12.39 -2.71 -15.66
C GLY A 50 12.51 -2.85 -14.14
N SER A 51 13.59 -2.29 -13.59
CA SER A 51 13.93 -2.35 -12.16
C SER A 51 12.84 -1.72 -11.28
N LEU A 52 12.26 -0.60 -11.70
CA LEU A 52 11.20 0.09 -10.96
C LEU A 52 9.98 -0.82 -10.74
N ARG A 53 9.52 -1.52 -11.79
CA ARG A 53 8.42 -2.48 -11.67
C ARG A 53 8.80 -3.64 -10.76
N LYS A 54 9.98 -4.24 -10.94
CA LYS A 54 10.46 -5.34 -10.09
C LYS A 54 10.48 -4.96 -8.59
N GLN A 55 10.92 -3.74 -8.28
CA GLN A 55 10.92 -3.22 -6.90
C GLN A 55 9.50 -3.08 -6.34
N GLN A 56 8.57 -2.53 -7.11
CA GLN A 56 7.18 -2.36 -6.69
C GLN A 56 6.45 -3.71 -6.52
N GLU A 57 6.70 -4.67 -7.40
CA GLU A 57 6.17 -6.05 -7.28
C GLU A 57 6.71 -6.73 -6.01
N SER A 58 8.03 -6.67 -5.79
CA SER A 58 8.65 -7.25 -4.58
C SER A 58 8.15 -6.59 -3.30
N ALA A 59 7.91 -5.28 -3.31
CA ALA A 59 7.32 -4.58 -2.17
C ALA A 59 5.89 -5.06 -1.89
N MET A 60 5.07 -5.25 -2.93
CA MET A 60 3.74 -5.83 -2.79
C MET A 60 3.78 -7.25 -2.20
N GLU A 61 4.67 -8.11 -2.69
CA GLU A 61 4.83 -9.47 -2.18
C GLU A 61 5.21 -9.49 -0.69
N LYS A 62 6.10 -8.59 -0.25
CA LYS A 62 6.43 -8.43 1.16
C LYS A 62 5.22 -8.03 1.99
N VAL A 63 4.41 -7.09 1.51
CA VAL A 63 3.18 -6.68 2.21
C VAL A 63 2.20 -7.86 2.32
N ILE A 64 1.99 -8.62 1.23
CA ILE A 64 1.13 -9.82 1.25
C ILE A 64 1.65 -10.84 2.27
N SER A 65 2.97 -11.07 2.30
CA SER A 65 3.60 -11.97 3.27
C SER A 65 3.39 -11.52 4.72
N VAL A 66 3.50 -10.21 5.00
CA VAL A 66 3.21 -9.65 6.32
C VAL A 66 1.74 -9.85 6.69
N VAL A 67 0.81 -9.53 5.79
CA VAL A 67 -0.63 -9.72 6.00
C VAL A 67 -0.95 -11.18 6.32
N GLN A 68 -0.41 -12.13 5.54
CA GLN A 68 -0.60 -13.56 5.79
C GLN A 68 -0.02 -14.00 7.15
N THR A 69 1.16 -13.50 7.50
CA THR A 69 1.82 -13.84 8.77
C THR A 69 1.01 -13.32 9.95
N ILE A 70 0.61 -12.05 9.91
CA ILE A 70 -0.21 -11.42 10.96
C ILE A 70 -1.58 -12.10 11.04
N SER A 71 -2.18 -12.45 9.89
CA SER A 71 -3.49 -13.08 9.87
C SER A 71 -3.50 -14.43 10.57
N LYS A 72 -2.44 -15.24 10.37
CA LYS A 72 -2.23 -16.51 11.09
C LYS A 72 -1.94 -16.30 12.56
N LEU A 73 -1.08 -15.33 12.88
CA LEU A 73 -0.71 -15.03 14.28
C LEU A 73 -1.93 -14.63 15.11
N LEU A 74 -2.83 -13.85 14.52
CA LEU A 74 -3.96 -13.24 15.21
C LEU A 74 -5.28 -13.98 14.98
N GLU A 75 -5.27 -15.23 14.53
CA GLU A 75 -6.48 -15.97 14.13
C GLU A 75 -7.54 -16.08 15.24
N ASN A 76 -7.13 -16.01 16.52
CA ASN A 76 -8.00 -16.08 17.70
C ASN A 76 -8.28 -14.72 18.35
N TYR A 77 -7.95 -13.60 17.68
CA TYR A 77 -8.15 -12.24 18.16
C TYR A 77 -9.23 -11.52 17.35
N ASP A 78 -9.83 -10.49 17.96
CA ASP A 78 -10.76 -9.59 17.29
C ASP A 78 -9.99 -8.43 16.65
N TYR A 79 -9.74 -8.54 15.35
CA TYR A 79 -8.99 -7.57 14.57
C TYR A 79 -9.51 -7.42 13.14
N ALA A 80 -9.17 -6.30 12.51
CA ALA A 80 -9.39 -6.06 11.09
C ALA A 80 -8.16 -5.37 10.46
N PHE A 81 -7.81 -5.76 9.25
CA PHE A 81 -6.85 -4.99 8.45
C PHE A 81 -7.50 -3.70 7.95
N PHE A 82 -6.90 -2.56 8.28
CA PHE A 82 -7.40 -1.26 7.86
C PHE A 82 -6.77 -0.85 6.53
N LYS A 83 -7.58 -0.25 5.65
CA LYS A 83 -7.20 0.21 4.30
C LYS A 83 -6.66 -0.89 3.35
N LEU A 84 -6.80 -2.17 3.67
CA LEU A 84 -6.25 -3.25 2.85
C LEU A 84 -6.84 -3.28 1.43
N ILE A 85 -8.13 -2.96 1.30
CA ILE A 85 -8.84 -2.92 0.01
C ILE A 85 -8.96 -1.45 -0.45
N LYS A 86 -8.46 -1.16 -1.65
CA LYS A 86 -8.71 0.10 -2.35
C LYS A 86 -9.26 -0.18 -3.76
N PRO A 87 -10.08 0.72 -4.33
CA PRO A 87 -10.63 0.57 -5.68
C PRO A 87 -9.55 0.58 -6.79
N VAL A 88 -8.30 0.83 -6.41
CA VAL A 88 -7.12 0.79 -7.28
C VAL A 88 -6.04 -0.07 -6.61
N LYS A 89 -5.42 -0.97 -7.39
CA LYS A 89 -4.22 -1.68 -6.93
C LYS A 89 -3.16 -0.66 -6.51
N TYR A 90 -2.59 -0.82 -5.32
CA TYR A 90 -1.64 0.12 -4.72
C TYR A 90 -0.65 -0.68 -3.88
N VAL A 91 0.58 -0.20 -3.71
CA VAL A 91 1.55 -0.85 -2.82
C VAL A 91 1.50 -0.14 -1.46
N PRO A 92 1.06 -0.80 -0.38
CA PRO A 92 1.09 -0.20 0.96
C PRO A 92 2.53 0.04 1.42
N ALA A 93 2.77 1.12 2.16
CA ALA A 93 4.06 1.36 2.81
C ALA A 93 4.14 0.64 4.16
N ASP A 94 2.97 0.46 4.77
CA ASP A 94 2.69 -0.05 6.10
C ASP A 94 1.43 -0.94 6.06
N VAL A 95 1.25 -1.74 7.11
CA VAL A 95 0.03 -2.54 7.33
C VAL A 95 -0.64 -2.02 8.59
N ASP A 96 -1.84 -1.46 8.43
CA ASP A 96 -2.64 -0.95 9.55
C ASP A 96 -3.57 -2.05 10.09
N LEU A 97 -3.66 -2.14 11.43
CA LEU A 97 -4.54 -3.06 12.14
C LEU A 97 -5.47 -2.27 13.06
N LEU A 98 -6.76 -2.58 13.00
CA LEU A 98 -7.71 -2.24 14.07
C LEU A 98 -7.83 -3.47 14.96
N VAL A 99 -7.71 -3.26 16.27
CA VAL A 99 -7.73 -4.32 17.26
C VAL A 99 -8.69 -3.90 18.37
N ASN A 100 -9.43 -4.86 18.91
CA ASN A 100 -10.22 -4.65 20.11
C ASN A 100 -9.36 -4.02 21.23
N ALA A 101 -9.80 -2.90 21.80
CA ALA A 101 -9.04 -2.13 22.79
C ALA A 101 -8.63 -2.97 24.02
N GLN A 102 -9.45 -3.95 24.41
CA GLN A 102 -9.17 -4.84 25.52
C GLN A 102 -8.05 -5.86 25.22
N GLN A 103 -7.74 -6.10 23.95
CA GLN A 103 -6.75 -7.09 23.49
C GLN A 103 -5.44 -6.46 22.99
N VAL A 104 -5.33 -5.13 22.99
CA VAL A 104 -4.17 -4.40 22.40
C VAL A 104 -2.84 -4.83 23.02
N LYS A 105 -2.80 -5.10 24.33
CA LYS A 105 -1.56 -5.50 25.02
C LYS A 105 -1.11 -6.90 24.60
N GLU A 106 -2.03 -7.84 24.45
CA GLU A 106 -1.80 -9.21 24.01
C GLU A 106 -1.34 -9.21 22.55
N VAL A 107 -2.10 -8.54 21.67
CA VAL A 107 -1.76 -8.45 20.24
C VAL A 107 -0.40 -7.80 20.02
N THR A 108 -0.09 -6.72 20.74
CA THR A 108 1.23 -6.08 20.65
C THR A 108 2.35 -7.06 21.06
N ARG A 109 2.14 -7.85 22.12
CA ARG A 109 3.12 -8.86 22.57
C ARG A 109 3.32 -9.95 21.50
N GLU A 110 2.26 -10.46 20.90
CA GLU A 110 2.36 -11.47 19.85
C GLU A 110 3.12 -10.94 18.61
N VAL A 111 2.84 -9.71 18.18
CA VAL A 111 3.53 -9.09 17.04
C VAL A 111 5.01 -8.85 17.36
N VAL A 112 5.35 -8.47 18.60
CA VAL A 112 6.75 -8.33 19.05
C VAL A 112 7.50 -9.68 18.98
N LYS A 113 6.86 -10.81 19.30
CA LYS A 113 7.48 -12.15 19.15
C LYS A 113 7.88 -12.47 17.72
N LEU A 114 7.25 -11.85 16.71
CA LEU A 114 7.67 -11.96 15.31
C LEU A 114 8.92 -11.13 14.97
N GLY A 115 9.56 -10.49 15.95
CA GLY A 115 10.74 -9.63 15.76
C GLY A 115 10.41 -8.19 15.39
N TYR A 116 9.17 -7.74 15.63
CA TYR A 116 8.83 -6.32 15.58
C TYR A 116 9.23 -5.64 16.90
N ARG A 117 9.51 -4.34 16.84
CA ARG A 117 9.72 -3.47 18.00
C ARG A 117 8.72 -2.33 18.00
N VAL A 118 8.29 -1.92 19.19
CA VAL A 118 7.46 -0.71 19.34
C VAL A 118 8.36 0.52 19.17
N VAL A 119 7.98 1.43 18.27
CA VAL A 119 8.74 2.66 18.00
C VAL A 119 7.98 3.93 18.41
N ALA A 120 6.67 3.87 18.52
CA ALA A 120 5.83 4.96 19.04
C ALA A 120 4.58 4.40 19.71
N LYS A 121 4.08 5.14 20.72
CA LYS A 121 2.81 4.87 21.41
C LYS A 121 2.05 6.18 21.55
N ASP A 122 0.95 6.28 20.83
CA ASP A 122 0.00 7.40 20.85
C ASP A 122 -1.31 6.95 21.50
N PRO A 123 -2.23 7.86 21.89
CA PRO A 123 -3.46 7.50 22.59
C PRO A 123 -4.32 6.43 21.90
N TYR A 124 -4.28 6.37 20.56
CA TYR A 124 -5.07 5.45 19.75
C TYR A 124 -4.25 4.65 18.73
N CYS A 125 -2.91 4.65 18.85
CA CYS A 125 -2.04 3.98 17.89
C CYS A 125 -0.77 3.45 18.56
N ILE A 126 -0.35 2.25 18.16
CA ILE A 126 0.95 1.70 18.49
C ILE A 126 1.66 1.43 17.17
N THR A 127 2.78 2.12 16.94
CA THR A 127 3.58 1.89 15.73
C THR A 127 4.65 0.84 16.02
N LEU A 128 4.67 -0.20 15.19
CA LEU A 128 5.62 -1.31 15.25
C LEU A 128 6.47 -1.36 13.98
N MET A 129 7.77 -1.61 14.11
CA MET A 129 8.69 -1.79 12.98
C MET A 129 9.43 -3.12 13.09
N LYS A 130 9.64 -3.80 11.95
CA LYS A 130 10.48 -5.00 11.85
C LYS A 130 11.59 -4.76 10.83
N GLY A 131 12.83 -4.88 11.29
CA GLY A 131 14.00 -4.47 10.52
C GLY A 131 14.22 -2.94 10.51
N GLY A 132 15.46 -2.55 10.23
CA GLY A 132 15.96 -1.18 10.38
C GLY A 132 16.94 -1.10 11.55
N ARG A 133 18.17 -0.63 11.29
CA ARG A 133 19.00 -0.04 12.35
C ARG A 133 18.32 1.22 12.84
#